data_AF-A0A7J9JU49-F1
#
_entry.id   AF-A0A7J9JU49-F1
#
_cell.length_a   1.000
_cell.length_b   1.000
_cell.length_c   1.000
_cell.angle_alpha   90.00
_cell.angle_beta   90.00
_cell.angle_gamma   90.00
#
_symmetry.space_group_name_H-M   'P 1'
#
loop_
_entity.id
_entity.type
_entity.pdbx_description
1 polymer ?
#
loop_
_entity_poly.entity_id
_entity_poly.type
_entity_poly.pdbx_seq_one_letter_code
_entity_poly.pdbx_strand_id
1 'polypeptide(L)'
;MLFPNAKTRHCVRHLHANFKKAGFQTKELKDLASGDRYQVECGLGSQHVVDLVEDSCSCKNWDLTGIPCMHAVVVIHLKDEYPETYVKT
;
A
#
# COMPACT_ATOMS: atom_id res chain seq x y z
N MET A 1 -10.85 -5.20 -17.23
CA MET A 1 -11.11 -4.21 -16.16
C MET A 1 -12.39 -4.63 -15.45
N LEU A 2 -12.29 -5.09 -14.21
CA LEU A 2 -13.43 -5.55 -13.41
C LEU A 2 -14.09 -4.32 -12.75
N PHE A 3 -15.32 -3.99 -13.20
CA PHE A 3 -16.30 -3.06 -12.62
C PHE A 3 -16.24 -1.57 -13.01
N PRO A 4 -16.92 -1.18 -14.12
CA PRO A 4 -16.95 0.21 -14.63
C PRO A 4 -17.82 1.20 -13.82
N ASN A 5 -18.46 0.81 -12.71
CA ASN A 5 -19.40 1.66 -11.97
C ASN A 5 -19.25 1.62 -10.44
N ALA A 6 -18.19 1.02 -9.90
CA ALA A 6 -17.97 1.02 -8.46
C ALA A 6 -17.38 2.37 -8.03
N LYS A 7 -18.15 3.19 -7.29
CA LYS A 7 -17.59 4.37 -6.60
C LYS A 7 -16.54 3.88 -5.60
N THR A 8 -15.27 4.01 -5.97
CA THR A 8 -14.05 3.59 -5.26
C THR A 8 -14.08 3.88 -3.75
N ARG A 9 -14.73 4.98 -3.33
CA ARG A 9 -14.86 5.40 -1.93
C ARG A 9 -15.49 4.38 -0.95
N HIS A 10 -16.39 3.51 -1.42
CA HIS A 10 -17.02 2.50 -0.55
C HIS A 10 -16.32 1.13 -0.60
N CYS A 11 -15.51 0.90 -1.65
CA CYS A 11 -14.73 -0.32 -1.82
C CYS A 11 -13.50 -0.33 -0.90
N VAL A 12 -12.85 0.82 -0.72
CA VAL A 12 -11.67 0.98 0.15
C VAL A 12 -12.00 0.68 1.62
N ARG A 13 -13.19 1.06 2.10
CA ARG A 13 -13.62 0.77 3.49
C ARG A 13 -13.83 -0.73 3.74
N HIS A 14 -14.36 -1.47 2.75
CA HIS A 14 -14.42 -2.94 2.81
C HIS A 14 -13.04 -3.56 2.65
N LEU A 15 -12.17 -2.97 1.84
CA LEU A 15 -10.76 -3.33 1.73
C LEU A 15 -10.07 -3.20 3.09
N HIS A 16 -10.26 -2.12 3.85
CA HIS A 16 -9.74 -1.94 5.23
C HIS A 16 -10.20 -3.04 6.20
N ALA A 17 -11.49 -3.37 6.18
CA ALA A 17 -12.00 -4.48 6.98
C ALA A 17 -11.36 -5.81 6.55
N ASN A 18 -11.16 -6.01 5.25
CA ASN A 18 -10.47 -7.19 4.72
C ASN A 18 -8.97 -7.19 5.04
N PHE A 19 -8.27 -6.05 5.04
CA PHE A 19 -6.85 -5.95 5.33
C PHE A 19 -6.55 -6.27 6.80
N LYS A 20 -7.35 -5.73 7.73
CA LYS A 20 -7.23 -6.09 9.15
C LYS A 20 -7.60 -7.56 9.38
N LYS A 21 -8.56 -8.10 8.62
CA LYS A 21 -8.98 -9.51 8.70
C LYS A 21 -8.00 -10.47 8.02
N ALA A 22 -7.22 -10.00 7.05
CA ALA A 22 -6.18 -10.74 6.35
C ALA A 22 -4.82 -10.74 7.08
N GLY A 23 -4.68 -9.97 8.16
CA GLY A 23 -3.51 -10.01 9.04
C GLY A 23 -2.36 -9.08 8.63
N PHE A 24 -2.61 -8.03 7.85
CA PHE A 24 -1.57 -7.06 7.50
C PHE A 24 -1.11 -6.27 8.74
N GLN A 25 0.21 -6.26 9.00
CA GLN A 25 0.82 -5.42 10.05
C GLN A 25 1.89 -4.50 9.46
N THR A 26 1.84 -3.21 9.76
CA THR A 26 2.80 -2.23 9.25
C THR A 26 3.71 -1.70 10.37
N LYS A 27 5.01 -1.59 10.08
CA LYS A 27 6.02 -1.00 10.97
C LYS A 27 6.83 0.04 10.19
N GLU A 28 6.96 1.25 10.74
CA GLU A 28 7.79 2.31 10.16
C GLU A 28 9.28 1.99 10.32
N LEU A 29 10.07 2.16 9.26
CA LEU A 29 11.52 1.95 9.28
C LEU A 29 12.20 3.30 9.49
N LYS A 30 12.56 3.60 10.75
CA LYS A 30 13.14 4.90 11.17
C LYS A 30 14.63 5.06 10.87
N ASP A 31 15.30 4.01 10.38
CA ASP A 31 16.76 3.93 10.31
C ASP A 31 17.38 4.42 8.98
N LEU A 32 16.59 4.90 8.02
CA LEU A 32 17.12 5.52 6.80
C LEU A 32 16.74 7.00 6.72
N ALA A 33 17.71 7.81 6.30
CA ALA A 33 17.69 9.28 6.27
C ALA A 33 16.64 9.95 5.36
N SER A 34 15.59 9.24 4.95
CA SER A 34 14.41 9.75 4.25
C SER A 34 13.18 8.95 4.74
N GLY A 35 12.33 9.61 5.53
CA GLY A 35 11.47 9.00 6.55
C GLY A 35 10.18 8.33 6.10
N ASP A 36 10.07 7.85 4.86
CA ASP A 36 8.83 7.25 4.34
C ASP A 36 9.01 5.82 3.79
N ARG A 37 9.81 5.04 4.50
CA ARG A 37 9.94 3.60 4.29
C ARG A 37 9.20 2.82 5.37
N TYR A 38 8.42 1.83 4.93
CA TYR A 38 7.57 1.04 5.80
C TYR A 38 7.72 -0.44 5.47
N GLN A 39 7.81 -1.25 6.52
CA GLN A 39 7.73 -2.70 6.39
C GLN A 39 6.29 -3.16 6.63
N VAL A 40 5.75 -3.91 5.68
CA VAL A 40 4.42 -4.48 5.70
C VAL A 40 4.54 -6.00 5.79
N GLU A 41 3.98 -6.59 6.85
CA GLU A 41 3.91 -8.03 7.03
C GLU A 41 2.58 -8.58 6.48
N CYS A 42 2.77 -9.37 5.42
CA CYS A 42 1.97 -10.31 4.63
C CYS A 42 1.63 -11.69 5.23
N GLY A 43 0.56 -11.90 6.01
CA GLY A 43 0.08 -13.26 6.32
C GLY A 43 1.12 -14.13 7.04
N LEU A 44 1.50 -15.28 6.45
CA LEU A 44 2.48 -16.28 6.98
C LEU A 44 3.93 -15.74 7.07
N GLY A 45 4.13 -14.51 7.54
CA GLY A 45 5.45 -13.90 7.72
C GLY A 45 6.11 -13.38 6.43
N SER A 46 5.37 -13.23 5.33
CA SER A 46 5.92 -12.58 4.13
C SER A 46 6.07 -11.09 4.39
N GLN A 47 7.27 -10.51 4.23
CA GLN A 47 7.50 -9.10 4.52
C GLN A 47 7.83 -8.33 3.25
N HIS A 48 7.20 -7.17 3.09
CA HIS A 48 7.42 -6.27 1.98
C HIS A 48 7.83 -4.89 2.47
N VAL A 49 8.76 -4.26 1.76
CA VAL A 49 9.17 -2.88 2.04
C VAL A 49 8.48 -1.98 1.03
N VAL A 50 7.79 -0.96 1.53
CA VAL A 50 7.18 0.11 0.75
C VAL A 50 8.02 1.36 0.95
N ASP A 51 8.31 2.03 -0.16
CA ASP A 51 8.99 3.32 -0.19
C ASP A 51 8.07 4.31 -0.89
N LEU A 52 7.52 5.27 -0.13
CA LEU A 52 6.62 6.28 -0.69
C LEU A 52 7.37 7.40 -1.41
N VAL A 53 8.68 7.55 -1.20
CA VAL A 53 9.47 8.58 -1.90
C VAL A 53 9.79 8.10 -3.32
N GLU A 54 10.17 6.82 -3.43
CA GLU A 54 10.49 6.19 -4.71
C GLU A 54 9.24 5.66 -5.44
N ASP A 55 8.06 5.74 -4.80
CA ASP A 55 6.81 5.12 -5.23
C ASP A 55 7.03 3.65 -5.62
N SER A 56 7.62 2.88 -4.71
CA SER A 56 8.11 1.53 -4.95
C SER A 56 7.68 0.57 -3.86
N CYS A 57 7.60 -0.72 -4.21
CA CYS A 57 7.42 -1.77 -3.23
C CYS A 57 8.26 -2.99 -3.58
N SER A 58 8.81 -3.69 -2.59
CA SER A 58 9.61 -4.90 -2.83
C SER A 58 8.84 -6.03 -3.51
N CYS A 59 7.49 -5.99 -3.52
CA CYS A 59 6.66 -6.91 -4.31
C CYS A 59 6.67 -6.62 -5.83
N LYS A 60 7.30 -5.52 -6.27
CA LYS A 60 7.47 -5.06 -7.66
C LYS A 60 6.21 -4.71 -8.44
N ASN A 61 5.01 -4.98 -7.92
CA ASN A 61 3.77 -4.62 -8.61
C ASN A 61 3.64 -3.11 -8.84
N TRP A 62 4.05 -2.28 -7.87
CA TRP A 62 3.99 -0.83 -8.04
C TRP A 62 5.01 -0.35 -9.08
N ASP A 63 6.24 -0.85 -9.01
CA ASP A 63 7.30 -0.56 -9.98
C ASP A 63 6.90 -0.94 -11.43
N LEU A 64 6.19 -2.06 -11.59
CA LEU A 64 5.79 -2.58 -12.92
C LEU A 64 4.57 -1.88 -13.49
N THR A 65 3.61 -1.50 -12.64
CA THR A 65 2.31 -0.98 -13.10
C THR A 65 2.20 0.53 -13.00
N GLY A 66 3.06 1.19 -12.23
CA GLY A 66 2.91 2.59 -11.84
C GLY A 66 1.74 2.84 -10.88
N ILE A 67 1.01 1.81 -10.47
CA ILE A 67 -0.17 1.90 -9.60
C ILE A 67 0.19 1.32 -8.22
N PRO A 68 -0.14 2.01 -7.11
CA PRO A 68 0.14 1.51 -5.77
C PRO A 68 -0.38 0.08 -5.56
N CYS A 69 0.52 -0.80 -5.15
CA CYS A 69 0.16 -2.17 -4.83
C CYS A 69 -0.62 -2.23 -3.51
N MET A 70 -1.20 -3.40 -3.21
CA MET A 70 -1.87 -3.66 -1.93
C MET A 70 -1.04 -3.24 -0.71
N HIS A 71 0.27 -3.51 -0.69
CA HIS A 71 1.14 -3.12 0.42
C HIS A 71 1.27 -1.61 0.55
N ALA A 72 1.46 -0.92 -0.58
CA ALA A 72 1.57 0.53 -0.63
C ALA A 72 0.27 1.21 -0.19
N VAL A 73 -0.89 0.72 -0.65
CA VAL A 73 -2.20 1.25 -0.26
C VAL A 73 -2.40 1.21 1.25
N VAL A 74 -1.98 0.14 1.93
CA VAL A 74 -2.06 0.06 3.40
C VAL A 74 -1.21 1.14 4.07
N VAL A 75 0.01 1.37 3.56
CA VAL A 75 0.93 2.38 4.08
C VAL A 75 0.44 3.80 3.81
N ILE A 76 -0.03 4.09 2.59
CA ILE A 76 -0.60 5.38 2.20
C ILE A 76 -1.80 5.73 3.09
N HIS A 77 -2.67 4.75 3.35
CA HIS A 77 -3.77 4.95 4.29
C HIS A 77 -3.33 5.14 5.74
N LEU A 78 -2.25 4.50 6.19
CA LEU A 78 -1.68 4.76 7.53
C LEU A 78 -1.22 6.22 7.68
N LYS A 79 -0.75 6.83 6.58
CA LYS A 79 -0.37 8.25 6.53
C LYS A 79 -1.56 9.21 6.38
N ASP A 80 -2.79 8.69 6.34
CA ASP A 80 -4.02 9.46 6.04
C ASP A 80 -3.96 10.14 4.65
N GLU A 81 -3.26 9.51 3.71
CA GLU A 81 -3.11 9.99 2.34
C GLU A 81 -3.95 9.17 1.35
N TYR A 82 -3.99 9.62 0.10
CA TYR A 82 -4.84 9.04 -0.96
C TYR A 82 -3.99 8.28 -1.98
N PRO A 83 -4.26 7.00 -2.28
CA PRO A 83 -3.46 6.24 -3.24
C PRO A 83 -3.47 6.82 -4.66
N GLU A 84 -4.47 7.63 -5.01
CA GLU A 84 -4.54 8.35 -6.27
C GLU A 84 -3.40 9.36 -6.45
N THR A 85 -2.79 9.89 -5.37
CA THR A 85 -1.64 10.81 -5.46
C THR A 85 -0.34 10.10 -5.86
N TYR A 86 -0.34 8.77 -5.81
CA TYR A 86 0.80 7.88 -5.95
C TYR A 86 0.76 7.07 -7.25
N VAL A 87 -0.15 7.41 -8.17
CA VAL A 87 -0.27 6.78 -9.49
C VAL A 87 0.64 7.51 -10.49
N LYS A 88 1.61 6.79 -11.07
CA LYS A 88 2.48 7.30 -12.14
C LYS A 88 1.76 7.18 -13.49
N THR A 89 1.43 8.31 -14.10
CA THR A 89 0.97 8.41 -15.51
C THR A 89 2.13 8.44 -16.50
#